data_AF-W1XS32-F1
#
_entry.id   AF-W1XS32-F1
#
_cell.length_a   1.000
_cell.length_b   1.000
_cell.length_c   1.000
_cell.angle_alpha   90.00
_cell.angle_beta   90.00
_cell.angle_gamma   90.00
#
_symmetry.space_group_name_H-M   'P 1'
#
loop_
_entity.id
_entity.type
_entity.pdbx_description
1 polymer ?
#
loop_
_entity_poly.entity_id
_entity_poly.type
_entity_poly.pdbx_seq_one_letter_code
_entity_poly.pdbx_strand_id
1 'polypeptide(L)' 'RIVSWTDLDSVLERGQLYGMIKFGSCTELYMDKDVELFVEKGQHITGGDTVIGRLRHE' A
#
# COMPACT_ATOMS: atom_id res chain seq x y z
N ARG A 1 -7.53 -1.37 -3.16
CA ARG A 1 -7.50 -0.41 -2.03
C ARG A 1 -8.70 0.53 -2.15
N ILE A 2 -9.57 0.61 -1.14
CA ILE A 2 -10.67 1.58 -1.12
C ILE A 2 -10.15 2.87 -0.47
N VAL A 3 -10.35 4.00 -1.12
CA VAL A 3 -10.07 5.33 -0.57
C VAL A 3 -11.41 5.99 -0.31
N SER A 4 -11.78 6.15 0.96
CA SER A 4 -12.91 7.00 1.34
C SER A 4 -12.42 8.43 1.55
N TRP A 5 -13.18 9.40 1.06
CA TRP A 5 -12.97 10.83 1.36
C TRP A 5 -14.04 11.36 2.32
N THR A 6 -14.84 10.47 2.90
CA THR A 6 -15.98 10.78 3.76
C THR A 6 -15.90 9.97 5.05
N ASP A 7 -16.44 10.53 6.13
CA ASP A 7 -16.51 9.93 7.45
C ASP A 7 -17.96 9.75 7.91
N LEU A 8 -18.15 9.12 9.07
CA LEU A 8 -19.47 9.01 9.72
C LEU A 8 -20.10 10.40 9.86
N ASP A 9 -21.41 10.47 9.63
CA ASP A 9 -22.21 11.70 9.65
C ASP A 9 -21.92 12.74 8.54
N SER A 10 -21.11 12.39 7.54
CA SER A 10 -20.91 13.24 6.36
C SER A 10 -22.20 13.36 5.54
N VAL A 11 -22.69 14.59 5.36
CA VAL A 11 -23.79 14.89 4.42
C VAL A 11 -23.19 15.06 3.01
N LEU A 12 -23.74 14.32 2.04
CA LEU A 12 -23.25 14.33 0.67
C LEU A 12 -24.30 14.84 -0.30
N GLU A 13 -23.86 15.63 -1.27
CA GLU A 13 -24.72 16.13 -2.34
C GLU A 13 -24.79 15.16 -3.52
N ARG A 14 -25.86 15.28 -4.33
CA ARG A 14 -26.02 14.44 -5.52
C ARG A 14 -24.87 14.71 -6.49
N GLY A 15 -24.12 13.65 -6.81
CA GLY A 15 -22.96 13.71 -7.72
C GLY A 15 -21.62 13.91 -7.01
N GLN A 16 -21.62 14.07 -5.68
CA GLN A 16 -20.38 14.14 -4.91
C GLN A 16 -19.68 12.79 -4.86
N LEU A 17 -18.35 12.81 -5.00
CA LEU A 17 -17.53 11.61 -4.92
C LEU A 17 -17.42 11.15 -3.46
N TYR A 18 -17.96 9.97 -3.17
CA TYR A 18 -17.82 9.32 -1.87
C TYR A 18 -16.38 8.82 -1.61
N GLY A 19 -15.76 8.30 -2.67
CA GLY A 19 -14.51 7.57 -2.59
C GLY A 19 -14.08 7.04 -3.94
N MET A 20 -13.00 6.27 -3.95
CA MET A 20 -12.47 5.60 -5.13
C MET A 20 -12.02 4.19 -4.78
N ILE A 21 -12.47 3.22 -5.59
CA ILE A 21 -11.93 1.87 -5.59
C ILE A 21 -10.70 1.88 -6.50
N LYS A 22 -9.51 1.84 -5.90
CA LYS A 22 -8.27 1.68 -6.66
C LYS A 22 -8.07 0.19 -6.93
N PHE A 23 -8.33 -0.20 -8.17
CA PHE A 23 -8.00 -1.51 -8.70
C PHE A 23 -6.48 -1.58 -8.91
N GLY A 24 -5.83 -2.42 -8.11
CA GLY A 24 -4.40 -2.65 -8.13
C GLY A 24 -4.07 -3.75 -7.12
N SER A 25 -3.23 -4.70 -7.53
CA SER A 25 -2.71 -5.75 -6.66
C SER A 25 -1.79 -5.09 -5.63
N CYS A 26 -2.27 -4.93 -4.40
CA CYS A 26 -1.41 -4.61 -3.28
C CYS A 26 -0.91 -5.93 -2.69
N THR A 27 0.39 -6.17 -2.75
CA THR A 27 1.02 -7.31 -2.09
C THR A 27 1.52 -6.84 -0.73
N GLU A 28 0.91 -7.33 0.34
CA GLU A 28 1.44 -7.16 1.69
C GLU A 28 2.49 -8.24 1.94
N LEU A 29 3.64 -7.84 2.50
CA LEU A 29 4.78 -8.73 2.74
C LEU A 29 5.13 -8.69 4.22
N TYR A 30 5.16 -9.86 4.86
CA TYR A 30 5.61 -10.03 6.23
C TYR A 30 7.01 -10.65 6.19
N MET A 31 7.94 -10.04 6.93
CA MET A 31 9.34 -10.42 6.99
C MET A 31 9.80 -10.43 8.45
N ASP A 32 10.83 -11.20 8.76
CA ASP A 32 11.45 -11.21 10.08
C ASP A 32 12.08 -9.85 10.42
N LYS A 33 12.25 -9.59 11.73
CA LYS A 33 12.79 -8.30 12.23
C LYS A 33 14.24 -8.05 11.80
N ASP A 34 14.99 -9.10 11.50
CA ASP A 34 16.42 -9.03 11.20
C ASP A 34 16.74 -8.91 9.69
N VAL A 35 15.72 -8.59 8.88
CA VAL A 35 15.90 -8.31 7.46
C VAL A 35 16.56 -6.95 7.24
N GLU A 36 17.57 -6.93 6.38
CA GLU A 36 18.12 -5.69 5.83
C GLU A 36 17.23 -5.21 4.69
N LEU A 37 16.60 -4.03 4.83
CA LEU A 37 15.70 -3.46 3.83
C LEU A 37 16.46 -2.62 2.79
N PHE A 38 16.10 -2.77 1.51
CA PHE A 38 16.67 -2.00 0.39
C PHE A 38 15.68 -1.01 -0.23
N VAL A 39 14.52 -0.84 0.38
CA VAL A 39 13.45 0.04 -0.11
C VAL A 39 12.97 1.00 0.96
N GLU A 40 12.40 2.12 0.51
CA GLU A 40 11.85 3.16 1.39
C GLU A 40 10.37 3.44 1.12
N LYS A 41 9.72 4.07 2.10
CA LYS A 41 8.29 4.40 2.01
C LYS A 41 8.06 5.41 0.89
N GLY A 42 7.18 5.06 -0.05
CA GLY A 42 6.82 5.90 -1.19
C GLY A 42 7.68 5.68 -2.43
N GLN A 43 8.68 4.79 -2.35
CA GLN A 43 9.46 4.38 -3.50
C GLN A 43 8.58 3.66 -4.52
N HIS A 44 8.73 4.01 -5.79
CA HIS A 44 8.08 3.31 -6.89
C HIS A 44 8.93 2.09 -7.27
N ILE A 45 8.39 0.88 -7.10
CA ILE A 45 9.09 -0.39 -7.35
C ILE A 45 8.31 -1.28 -8.31
N THR A 46 9.00 -2.22 -8.95
CA THR A 46 8.39 -3.20 -9.86
C THR A 46 8.43 -4.59 -9.24
N GLY A 47 7.26 -5.23 -9.11
CA GLY A 47 7.14 -6.58 -8.57
C GLY A 47 7.85 -7.60 -9.46
N GLY A 48 8.64 -8.48 -8.85
CA GLY A 48 9.43 -9.50 -9.57
C GLY A 48 10.79 -9.03 -10.07
N ASP A 49 11.13 -7.74 -9.89
CA ASP A 49 12.40 -7.16 -10.33
C ASP A 49 13.13 -6.45 -9.19
N THR A 50 12.43 -5.60 -8.43
CA THR A 50 13.05 -4.83 -7.35
C THR A 50 13.30 -5.69 -6.10
N VAL A 51 14.55 -5.73 -5.64
CA VAL A 51 14.93 -6.35 -4.36
C VAL A 51 14.47 -5.47 -3.19
N ILE A 52 13.59 -6.00 -2.34
CA ILE A 52 13.04 -5.25 -1.19
C ILE A 52 13.83 -5.45 0.11
N GLY A 53 14.53 -6.57 0.24
CA GLY A 53 15.20 -6.96 1.48
C GLY A 53 16.06 -8.20 1.30
N ARG A 54 17.00 -8.41 2.22
CA ARG A 54 17.82 -9.63 2.30
C ARG A 54 17.69 -10.24 3.69
N LEU A 55 17.33 -11.52 3.71
CA LEU A 55 17.36 -12.33 4.93
C LEU A 55 18.82 -12.57 5.31
N ARG A 56 19.17 -12.33 6.57
CA ARG A 56 20.46 -12.72 7.11
C ARG A 56 20.40 -14.22 7.39
N HIS A 57 21.29 -14.98 6.76
CA HIS A 57 21.48 -16.38 7.09
C HIS A 57 22.15 -16.48 8.47
N GLU A 58 21.59 -17.30 9.37
CA GLU A 58 22.39 -18.01 10.38
C GLU A 58 23.23 -19.10 9.70
#